data_AF-A0A9C9TQS1-F1
#
_entry.id   AF-A0A9C9TQS1-F1
#
_cell.length_a   1.000
_cell.length_b   1.000
_cell.length_c   1.000
_cell.angle_alpha   90.00
_cell.angle_beta   90.00
_cell.angle_gamma   90.00
#
_symmetry.space_group_name_H-M   'P 1'
#
loop_
_entity.id
_entity.type
_entity.pdbx_description
1 polymer ?
#
loop_
_entity_poly.entity_id
_entity_poly.type
_entity_poly.pdbx_seq_one_letter_code
_entity_poly.pdbx_strand_id
1 'polypeptide(L)'
;MKIAMISPLEMRVPPIAYGGTELVVSLLTEELVKRGHDVTLFASGDSMTSAKLVSVCPHFLRGSDRDAGILTMLNVVTCLEQAEKFDVIHNHTC
;
A
#
# COMPACT_ATOMS: atom_id res chain seq x y z
N MET A 1 -3.73 0.56 17.62
CA MET A 1 -2.37 0.77 17.09
C MET A 1 -2.47 1.52 15.78
N LYS A 2 -1.45 2.32 15.46
CA LYS A 2 -1.27 2.97 14.15
C LYS A 2 -0.37 2.09 13.30
N ILE A 3 -0.89 1.55 12.20
CA ILE A 3 -0.20 0.56 11.37
C ILE A 3 -0.07 1.10 9.96
N ALA A 4 1.16 1.11 9.43
CA ALA A 4 1.41 1.37 8.01
C ALA A 4 1.52 0.05 7.26
N MET A 5 0.73 -0.11 6.20
CA MET A 5 0.81 -1.21 5.24
C MET A 5 1.41 -0.66 3.94
N ILE A 6 2.54 -1.18 3.49
CA ILE A 6 3.15 -0.76 2.22
C ILE A 6 2.97 -1.86 1.19
N SER A 7 2.25 -1.55 0.11
CA SER A 7 2.02 -2.46 -1.02
C SER A 7 3.00 -2.18 -2.16
N PRO A 8 3.37 -3.21 -2.96
CA PRO A 8 3.86 -2.99 -4.31
C PRO A 8 2.86 -2.16 -5.13
N LEU A 9 3.38 -1.44 -6.13
CA LEU A 9 2.57 -0.64 -7.04
C LEU A 9 2.26 -1.35 -8.37
N GLU A 10 2.71 -2.60 -8.54
CA GLU A 10 2.47 -3.38 -9.75
C GLU A 10 0.98 -3.60 -10.02
N MET A 11 0.19 -3.88 -8.99
CA MET A 11 -1.27 -3.97 -9.06
C MET A 11 -1.89 -3.09 -7.98
N ARG A 12 -3.13 -2.64 -8.21
CA ARG A 12 -3.90 -1.96 -7.17
C ARG A 12 -4.26 -2.94 -6.04
N VAL A 13 -4.62 -2.41 -4.87
CA VAL A 13 -5.10 -3.19 -3.73
C VAL A 13 -6.61 -2.97 -3.56
N PRO A 14 -7.48 -3.99 -3.58
CA PRO A 14 -7.23 -5.37 -4.00
C PRO A 14 -6.99 -5.49 -5.52
N PRO A 15 -6.28 -6.54 -5.97
CA PRO A 15 -5.90 -6.69 -7.37
C PRO A 15 -7.11 -7.00 -8.25
N ILE A 16 -7.09 -6.49 -9.49
CA ILE A 16 -8.09 -6.80 -10.53
C ILE A 16 -7.82 -8.14 -11.26
N ALA A 17 -6.63 -8.68 -11.11
CA ALA A 17 -6.14 -9.90 -11.76
C ALA A 17 -5.12 -10.58 -10.84
N TYR A 18 -4.16 -11.33 -11.39
CA TYR A 18 -3.12 -11.96 -10.59
C TYR A 18 -2.25 -10.93 -9.85
N GLY A 19 -2.39 -10.88 -8.52
CA GLY A 19 -1.65 -10.05 -7.58
C GLY A 19 -1.65 -10.67 -6.19
N GLY A 20 -0.81 -11.69 -5.97
CA GLY A 20 -0.83 -12.48 -4.72
C GLY A 20 -0.50 -11.63 -3.50
N THR A 21 0.53 -10.79 -3.60
CA THR A 21 0.94 -9.88 -2.51
C THR A 21 -0.15 -8.85 -2.23
N GLU A 22 -0.70 -8.22 -3.26
CA GLU A 22 -1.75 -7.21 -3.13
C GLU A 22 -3.03 -7.79 -2.53
N LEU A 23 -3.34 -9.06 -2.80
CA LEU A 23 -4.46 -9.76 -2.16
C LEU A 23 -4.20 -9.95 -0.66
N VAL A 24 -3.01 -10.41 -0.27
CA VAL A 24 -2.63 -10.56 1.15
C VAL A 24 -2.67 -9.20 1.87
N VAL A 25 -2.12 -8.15 1.25
CA VAL A 25 -2.16 -6.79 1.78
C VAL A 25 -3.60 -6.32 1.97
N SER A 26 -4.48 -6.56 0.99
CA SER A 26 -5.91 -6.21 1.10
C SER A 26 -6.56 -6.92 2.28
N LEU A 27 -6.43 -8.25 2.36
CA LEU A 27 -7.06 -9.04 3.42
C LEU A 27 -6.59 -8.62 4.82
N LEU A 28 -5.28 -8.41 4.98
CA LEU A 28 -4.69 -7.97 6.25
C LEU A 28 -5.14 -6.54 6.60
N THR A 29 -5.09 -5.62 5.65
CA THR A 29 -5.49 -4.22 5.85
C THR A 29 -6.94 -4.14 6.33
N GLU A 30 -7.86 -4.79 5.63
CA GLU A 30 -9.29 -4.73 5.97
C GLU A 30 -9.60 -5.40 7.32
N GLU A 31 -8.97 -6.53 7.63
CA GLU A 31 -9.18 -7.19 8.93
C GLU A 31 -8.56 -6.38 10.09
N LEU A 32 -7.43 -5.70 9.89
CA LEU A 32 -6.85 -4.79 10.88
C LEU A 32 -7.74 -3.57 11.12
N VAL A 33 -8.31 -2.97 10.08
CA VAL A 33 -9.29 -1.88 10.24
C VAL A 33 -10.52 -2.38 11.00
N LYS A 34 -11.07 -3.55 10.63
CA LYS A 34 -12.23 -4.16 11.30
C LYS A 34 -11.99 -4.43 12.78
N ARG A 35 -10.75 -4.73 13.18
CA ARG A 35 -10.34 -4.92 14.59
C ARG A 35 -10.13 -3.60 15.36
N GLY A 36 -10.31 -2.45 14.72
CA GLY A 36 -10.22 -1.13 15.35
C GLY A 36 -8.82 -0.53 15.36
N HIS A 37 -7.91 -1.00 14.52
CA HIS A 37 -6.61 -0.36 14.32
C HIS A 37 -6.72 0.86 13.38
N ASP A 38 -5.88 1.88 13.58
CA ASP A 38 -5.75 3.01 12.67
C ASP A 38 -4.74 2.63 11.58
N VAL A 39 -5.24 2.21 10.42
CA VAL A 39 -4.42 1.68 9.33
C VAL A 39 -4.25 2.73 8.23
N THR A 40 -3.02 2.91 7.79
CA THR A 40 -2.68 3.65 6.57
C THR A 40 -2.09 2.70 5.54
N LEU A 41 -2.69 2.63 4.36
CA LEU A 41 -2.22 1.87 3.22
C LEU A 41 -1.46 2.78 2.25
N PHE A 42 -0.22 2.43 1.94
CA PHE A 42 0.63 3.04 0.92
C PHE A 42 0.58 2.18 -0.33
N ALA A 43 -0.21 2.59 -1.32
CA ALA A 43 -0.49 1.82 -2.53
C ALA A 43 -0.84 2.76 -3.70
N SER A 44 -1.18 2.20 -4.87
CA SER A 44 -1.64 2.99 -6.00
C SER A 44 -2.95 3.73 -5.68
N GLY A 45 -3.17 4.90 -6.29
CA GLY A 45 -4.30 5.78 -5.98
C GLY A 45 -5.68 5.22 -6.36
N ASP A 46 -5.71 4.20 -7.21
CA ASP A 46 -6.92 3.48 -7.63
C ASP A 46 -7.21 2.24 -6.76
N SER A 47 -6.46 2.06 -5.67
CA SER A 47 -6.72 1.06 -4.64
C SER A 47 -8.03 1.35 -3.90
N MET A 48 -8.76 0.30 -3.53
CA MET A 48 -10.02 0.35 -2.79
C MET A 48 -9.82 -0.26 -1.41
N THR A 49 -9.94 0.55 -0.36
CA THR A 49 -9.73 0.10 1.02
C THR A 49 -10.58 0.92 1.99
N SER A 50 -10.89 0.37 3.17
CA SER A 50 -11.46 1.11 4.30
C SER A 50 -10.41 1.86 5.14
N ALA A 51 -9.12 1.57 4.93
CA ALA A 51 -8.00 2.27 5.56
C ALA A 51 -7.76 3.66 4.96
N LYS A 52 -6.90 4.46 5.59
CA LYS A 52 -6.41 5.71 4.99
C LYS A 52 -5.49 5.37 3.81
N LEU A 53 -5.78 5.87 2.62
CA LEU A 53 -4.94 5.65 1.45
C LEU A 53 -3.96 6.82 1.27
N VAL A 54 -2.67 6.49 1.17
CA VAL A 54 -1.60 7.41 0.72
C VAL A 54 -1.04 6.84 -0.57
N SER A 55 -0.84 7.71 -1.56
CA SER A 55 -0.39 7.30 -2.89
C SER A 55 0.55 8.30 -3.51
N VAL A 56 1.55 7.77 -4.23
CA VAL A 56 2.52 8.53 -5.03
C VAL A 56 2.21 8.46 -6.53
N CYS A 57 1.23 7.66 -6.94
CA CYS A 57 0.81 7.53 -8.34
C CYS A 57 -0.69 7.23 -8.46
N PRO A 58 -1.41 7.83 -9.43
CA PRO A 58 -2.87 7.70 -9.51
C PRO A 58 -3.36 6.28 -9.83
N HIS A 59 -2.54 5.46 -10.50
CA HIS A 59 -2.89 4.10 -10.93
C HIS A 59 -1.72 3.16 -10.72
N PHE A 60 -1.98 1.86 -10.64
CA PHE A 60 -0.95 0.81 -10.62
C PHE A 60 -0.07 0.84 -11.88
N LEU A 61 1.08 0.17 -11.79
CA LEU A 61 2.20 0.36 -12.72
C LEU A 61 2.40 -0.78 -13.71
N ARG A 62 1.78 -1.96 -13.50
CA ARG A 62 1.84 -3.04 -14.49
C ARG A 62 1.27 -2.57 -15.83
N GLY A 63 2.12 -2.58 -16.86
CA GLY A 63 1.76 -2.13 -18.21
C GLY A 63 1.80 -0.61 -18.42
N SER A 64 2.25 0.16 -17.42
CA SER A 64 2.52 1.59 -17.54
C SER A 64 3.92 1.84 -18.12
N ASP A 65 4.11 3.00 -18.74
CA ASP A 65 5.39 3.51 -19.24
C ASP A 65 6.25 4.20 -18.16
N ARG A 66 5.67 4.44 -16.98
CA ARG A 66 6.36 5.02 -15.82
C ARG A 66 7.34 4.04 -15.16
N ASP A 67 8.39 4.60 -14.57
CA ASP A 67 9.42 3.84 -13.86
C ASP A 67 8.87 3.26 -12.54
N ALA A 68 8.60 1.95 -12.56
CA ALA A 68 8.07 1.22 -11.42
C ALA A 68 9.06 1.14 -10.24
N GLY A 69 10.36 1.11 -10.51
CA GLY A 69 11.39 1.06 -9.46
C GLY A 69 11.43 2.36 -8.67
N ILE A 70 11.47 3.50 -9.37
CA ILE A 70 11.49 4.83 -8.74
C ILE A 70 10.19 5.07 -7.96
N LEU A 71 9.03 4.78 -8.55
CA LEU A 71 7.75 5.02 -7.87
C LEU A 71 7.53 4.09 -6.68
N THR A 72 7.98 2.83 -6.75
CA THR A 72 7.91 1.91 -5.61
C THR A 72 8.81 2.40 -4.48
N MET A 73 10.03 2.84 -4.79
CA MET A 73 10.96 3.40 -3.80
C MET A 73 10.40 4.69 -3.19
N LEU A 74 9.78 5.55 -4.00
CA LEU A 74 9.12 6.76 -3.52
C LEU A 74 7.96 6.43 -2.58
N ASN A 75 7.13 5.43 -2.89
CA ASN A 75 6.05 4.96 -2.01
C ASN A 75 6.57 4.52 -0.62
N VAL A 76 7.68 3.78 -0.60
CA VAL A 76 8.34 3.35 0.65
C VAL A 76 8.87 4.57 1.41
N VAL A 77 9.61 5.46 0.74
CA VAL A 77 10.18 6.67 1.37
C VAL A 77 9.08 7.56 1.94
N THR A 78 7.97 7.76 1.22
CA THR A 78 6.80 8.51 1.71
C THR A 78 6.19 7.92 2.98
N CYS A 79 6.28 6.60 3.18
CA CYS A 79 5.93 6.00 4.47
C CYS A 79 6.98 6.28 5.54
N LEU A 80 8.26 6.10 5.20
CA LEU A 80 9.37 6.21 6.15
C LEU A 80 9.62 7.64 6.64
N GLU A 81 9.34 8.66 5.83
CA GLU A 81 9.41 10.09 6.21
C GLU A 81 8.46 10.46 7.35
N GLN A 82 7.50 9.59 7.66
CA GLN A 82 6.54 9.75 8.74
C GLN A 82 6.44 8.48 9.60
N ALA A 83 7.55 7.72 9.67
CA ALA A 83 7.63 6.46 10.40
C ALA A 83 7.27 6.61 11.89
N GLU A 84 7.59 7.75 12.49
CA GLU A 84 7.29 8.08 13.88
C GLU A 84 5.80 8.15 14.21
N LYS A 85 4.93 8.23 13.19
CA LYS A 85 3.47 8.20 13.36
C LYS A 85 2.92 6.79 13.55
N PHE A 86 3.71 5.75 13.28
CA PHE A 86 3.25 4.36 13.25
C PHE A 86 3.90 3.53 14.36
N ASP A 87 3.11 2.67 14.99
CA ASP A 87 3.60 1.68 15.94
C ASP A 87 4.29 0.52 15.19
N VAL A 88 3.81 0.20 13.98
CA VAL A 88 4.29 -0.89 13.12
C VAL A 88 4.25 -0.46 11.66
N ILE A 89 5.30 -0.76 10.91
CA ILE A 89 5.36 -0.66 9.45
C ILE A 89 5.50 -2.06 8.88
N HIS A 90 4.51 -2.50 8.11
CA HIS A 90 4.50 -3.79 7.43
C HIS A 90 4.79 -3.59 5.94
N ASN A 91 6.04 -3.84 5.54
CA ASN A 91 6.48 -3.63 4.18
C ASN A 91 6.35 -4.90 3.33
N HIS A 92 5.65 -4.83 2.20
CA HIS A 92 5.51 -5.91 1.23
C HIS A 92 6.17 -5.61 -0.13
N THR A 93 6.92 -4.50 -0.25
CA THR A 93 7.73 -4.22 -1.43
C THR A 93 9.04 -5.00 -1.32
N CYS A 94 9.30 -5.89 -2.26
CA CYS A 94 10.58 -6.60 -2.41
C CYS A 94 11.53 -5.88 -3.37
#